data_AF-A0A814C1N7-F1
#
_entry.id   AF-A0A814C1N7-F1
#
_cell.length_a   1.000
_cell.length_b   1.000
_cell.length_c   1.000
_cell.angle_alpha   90.00
_cell.angle_beta   90.00
_cell.angle_gamma   90.00
#
_symmetry.space_group_name_H-M   'P 1'
#
loop_
_entity.id
_entity.type
_entity.pdbx_description
1 polymer ?
#
loop_
_entity_poly.entity_id
_entity_poly.type
_entity_poly.pdbx_seq_one_letter_code
_entity_poly.pdbx_strand_id
1 'polypeptide(L)'
;MTSFFNILIAYHTSDEQEAKSLKETLSKNNFESVYLANENEPSCIEIRVEYLKKSSIFIILSSRNYQNEEFCMELANYAKDLKKEIFALNTKLSFRPFGALGAIIASANQKLIELDNESKEENLSNLISCLNEIRTKEGIEGEQIIPKTILPVVNLSFTDKLFDVIVSYHPSQKQNVELVEEGLRNSFFNFELEDSTKSITNVKTCRTLIIVMSDDYEQNYICKSVVNLARSLRKRIIPVAVNRGWKSKSWLGLVTSGKLY
;
A
#
# COMPACT_ATOMS: atom_id res chain seq x y z
N MET A 1 20.54 9.41 20.17
CA MET A 1 19.94 8.79 18.97
C MET A 1 19.59 9.92 18.02
N THR A 2 20.08 9.87 16.78
CA THR A 2 19.65 10.81 15.73
C THR A 2 18.23 10.44 15.35
N SER A 3 17.36 11.43 15.32
CA SER A 3 15.96 11.23 15.03
C SER A 3 15.61 11.67 13.62
N PHE A 4 14.85 10.85 12.90
CA PHE A 4 14.57 11.05 11.48
C PHE A 4 13.14 11.53 11.26
N PHE A 5 12.99 12.71 10.66
CA PHE A 5 11.70 13.21 10.18
C PHE A 5 11.46 12.69 8.76
N ASN A 6 10.74 11.57 8.66
CA ASN A 6 10.54 10.86 7.40
C ASN A 6 9.27 11.34 6.69
N ILE A 7 9.39 11.73 5.41
CA ILE A 7 8.27 12.12 4.56
C ILE A 7 8.11 11.07 3.47
N LEU A 8 6.91 10.53 3.32
CA LEU A 8 6.55 9.67 2.19
C LEU A 8 5.64 10.44 1.23
N ILE A 9 6.06 10.58 -0.02
CA ILE A 9 5.26 11.16 -1.10
C ILE A 9 4.69 10.01 -1.93
N ALA A 10 3.37 9.85 -1.91
CA ALA A 10 2.61 8.96 -2.77
C ALA A 10 2.06 9.69 -3.97
N TYR A 11 2.25 9.14 -5.17
CA TYR A 11 1.84 9.72 -6.43
C TYR A 11 1.49 8.63 -7.45
N HIS A 12 0.85 9.00 -8.55
CA HIS A 12 0.68 8.11 -9.70
C HIS A 12 1.83 8.38 -10.69
N THR A 13 2.29 7.39 -11.46
CA THR A 13 3.42 7.57 -12.39
C THR A 13 3.28 8.76 -13.36
N SER A 14 2.06 9.15 -13.71
CA SER A 14 1.80 10.35 -14.52
C SER A 14 2.22 11.67 -13.87
N ASP A 15 2.37 11.71 -12.54
CA ASP A 15 2.75 12.88 -11.75
C ASP A 15 4.21 12.75 -11.23
N GLU A 16 5.06 11.95 -11.90
CA GLU A 16 6.43 11.66 -11.45
C GLU A 16 7.34 12.89 -11.44
N GLN A 17 7.18 13.79 -12.41
CA GLN A 17 7.99 15.00 -12.47
C GLN A 17 7.67 15.93 -11.30
N GLU A 18 6.39 16.08 -10.97
CA GLU A 18 5.90 16.84 -9.82
C GLU A 18 6.41 16.25 -8.50
N ALA A 19 6.38 14.91 -8.36
CA ALA A 19 6.89 14.23 -7.18
C ALA A 19 8.39 14.45 -6.97
N LYS A 20 9.19 14.37 -8.05
CA LYS A 20 10.63 14.65 -8.02
C LYS A 20 10.92 16.11 -7.68
N SER A 21 10.20 17.04 -8.31
CA SER A 21 10.33 18.47 -8.05
C SER A 21 9.98 18.82 -6.59
N LEU A 22 8.92 18.22 -6.03
CA LEU A 22 8.56 18.38 -4.63
C LEU A 22 9.64 17.82 -3.71
N LYS A 23 10.17 16.63 -4.01
CA LYS A 23 11.28 16.04 -3.25
C LYS A 23 12.50 16.96 -3.22
N GLU A 24 12.91 17.49 -4.36
CA GLU A 24 14.03 18.44 -4.45
C GLU A 24 13.77 19.72 -3.63
N THR A 25 12.55 20.24 -3.69
CA THR A 25 12.12 21.41 -2.91
C THR A 25 12.21 21.14 -1.41
N LEU A 26 11.73 19.98 -0.95
CA LEU A 26 11.83 19.57 0.44
C LEU A 26 13.29 19.38 0.87
N SER A 27 14.12 18.77 0.02
CA SER A 27 15.55 18.61 0.30
C SER A 27 16.29 19.95 0.43
N LYS A 28 15.98 20.94 -0.43
CA LYS A 28 16.51 22.31 -0.31
C LYS A 28 16.10 23.00 1.01
N ASN A 29 15.04 22.52 1.66
CA ASN A 29 14.51 23.02 2.93
C ASN A 29 14.87 22.12 4.13
N ASN A 30 15.97 21.37 4.04
CA ASN A 30 16.50 20.52 5.11
C ASN A 30 15.58 19.34 5.51
N PHE A 31 14.78 18.84 4.57
CA PHE A 31 14.12 17.54 4.70
C PHE A 31 14.89 16.49 3.90
N GLU A 32 15.81 15.79 4.57
CA GLU A 32 16.70 14.82 3.91
C GLU A 32 16.06 13.45 3.69
N SER A 33 15.09 13.06 4.54
CA SER A 33 14.46 11.74 4.52
C SER A 33 13.12 11.75 3.76
N VAL A 34 13.20 11.93 2.44
CA VAL A 34 12.03 11.98 1.55
C VAL A 34 11.99 10.77 0.62
N TYR A 35 10.96 9.94 0.81
CA TYR A 35 10.71 8.69 0.09
C TYR A 35 9.58 8.87 -0.92
N LEU A 36 9.70 8.19 -2.05
CA LEU A 36 8.74 8.23 -3.14
C LEU A 36 8.06 6.85 -3.27
N ALA A 37 6.74 6.84 -3.45
CA ALA A 37 5.98 5.64 -3.77
C ALA A 37 4.92 5.92 -4.84
N ASN A 38 4.82 5.05 -5.82
CA ASN A 38 3.76 5.04 -6.83
C ASN A 38 3.17 3.63 -6.97
N GLU A 39 2.30 3.41 -7.93
CA GLU A 39 1.67 2.12 -8.16
C GLU A 39 2.65 0.99 -8.53
N ASN A 40 3.84 1.31 -9.06
CA ASN A 40 4.84 0.34 -9.46
C ASN A 40 5.98 0.21 -8.44
N GLU A 41 6.37 1.30 -7.78
CA GLU A 41 7.54 1.36 -6.89
C GLU A 41 7.22 1.91 -5.49
N PRO A 42 7.81 1.37 -4.41
CA PRO A 42 8.60 0.14 -4.36
C PRO A 42 7.75 -1.07 -4.77
N SER A 43 8.27 -1.98 -5.58
CA SER A 43 7.50 -3.18 -5.98
C SER A 43 7.17 -4.12 -4.80
N CYS A 44 8.02 -4.16 -3.78
CA CYS A 44 7.84 -4.98 -2.58
C CYS A 44 6.81 -4.39 -1.61
N ILE A 45 5.78 -5.17 -1.24
CA ILE A 45 4.73 -4.75 -0.29
C ILE A 45 5.32 -4.37 1.08
N GLU A 46 6.28 -5.14 1.59
CA GLU A 46 6.87 -4.86 2.91
C GLU A 46 7.63 -3.54 2.94
N ILE A 47 8.32 -3.18 1.85
CA ILE A 47 8.98 -1.88 1.76
C ILE A 47 7.94 -0.76 1.79
N ARG A 48 6.82 -0.90 1.08
CA ARG A 48 5.71 0.08 1.14
C ARG A 48 5.14 0.24 2.55
N VAL A 49 4.96 -0.87 3.27
CA VAL A 49 4.47 -0.87 4.66
C VAL A 49 5.46 -0.19 5.59
N GLU A 50 6.75 -0.50 5.46
CA GLU A 50 7.82 0.14 6.23
C GLU A 50 7.88 1.64 5.95
N TYR A 51 7.81 2.04 4.67
CA TYR A 51 7.79 3.44 4.25
C TYR A 51 6.71 4.22 4.99
N LEU A 52 5.51 3.64 5.04
CA LEU A 52 4.36 4.29 5.65
C LEU A 52 4.39 4.23 7.18
N LYS A 53 4.75 3.09 7.77
CA LYS A 53 4.82 2.94 9.24
C LYS A 53 5.85 3.89 9.85
N LYS A 54 7.00 4.06 9.19
CA LYS A 54 8.09 4.92 9.66
C LYS A 54 8.00 6.37 9.19
N SER A 55 7.07 6.70 8.28
CA SER A 55 6.86 8.10 7.90
C SER A 55 6.21 8.87 9.05
N SER A 56 6.73 10.07 9.31
CA SER A 56 6.08 11.09 10.16
C SER A 56 4.92 11.72 9.38
N ILE A 57 5.16 12.01 8.10
CA ILE A 57 4.20 12.65 7.20
C ILE A 57 3.94 11.78 5.97
N PHE A 58 2.68 11.69 5.57
CA PHE A 58 2.25 11.10 4.31
C PHE A 58 1.70 12.19 3.39
N ILE A 59 2.38 12.45 2.27
CA ILE A 59 1.95 13.41 1.26
C ILE A 59 1.37 12.66 0.08
N ILE A 60 0.18 13.03 -0.37
CA ILE A 60 -0.49 12.48 -1.55
C ILE A 60 -0.48 13.53 -2.65
N LEU A 61 0.11 13.24 -3.81
CA LEU A 61 -0.16 13.99 -5.02
C LEU A 61 -1.51 13.54 -5.59
N SER A 62 -2.56 14.30 -5.26
CA SER A 62 -3.92 13.94 -5.63
C SER A 62 -4.17 14.31 -7.09
N SER A 63 -4.45 13.28 -7.89
CA SER A 63 -4.86 13.42 -9.28
C SER A 63 -5.96 12.40 -9.62
N ARG A 64 -6.65 12.59 -10.75
CA ARG A 64 -7.65 11.61 -11.23
C ARG A 64 -7.04 10.22 -11.41
N ASN A 65 -5.79 10.14 -11.87
CA ASN A 65 -5.10 8.89 -12.09
C ASN A 65 -4.78 8.20 -10.76
N TYR A 66 -4.29 8.96 -9.77
CA TYR A 66 -4.08 8.44 -8.41
C TYR A 66 -5.36 7.84 -7.83
N GLN A 67 -6.49 8.55 -7.96
CA GLN A 67 -7.76 8.10 -7.40
C GLN A 67 -8.29 6.81 -8.05
N ASN A 68 -7.99 6.60 -9.33
CA ASN A 68 -8.48 5.45 -10.10
C ASN A 68 -7.53 4.24 -10.03
N GLU A 69 -6.33 4.40 -9.50
CA GLU A 69 -5.32 3.35 -9.43
C GLU A 69 -5.40 2.59 -8.09
N GLU A 70 -5.64 1.28 -8.16
CA GLU A 70 -5.89 0.44 -6.98
C GLU A 70 -4.71 0.49 -6.00
N PHE A 71 -3.47 0.40 -6.47
CA PHE A 71 -2.30 0.36 -5.59
C PHE A 71 -1.98 1.71 -4.95
N CYS A 72 -2.33 2.82 -5.60
CA CYS A 72 -2.28 4.15 -4.99
C CYS A 72 -3.31 4.25 -3.86
N MET A 73 -4.56 3.85 -4.14
CA MET A 73 -5.65 3.91 -3.17
C MET A 73 -5.47 2.96 -1.99
N GLU A 74 -4.91 1.77 -2.18
CA GLU A 74 -4.51 0.86 -1.09
C GLU A 74 -3.60 1.56 -0.09
N LEU A 75 -2.56 2.27 -0.58
CA LEU A 75 -1.61 2.98 0.27
C LEU A 75 -2.27 4.13 1.03
N ALA A 76 -3.15 4.90 0.37
CA ALA A 76 -3.89 6.00 1.00
C ALA A 76 -4.88 5.50 2.07
N ASN A 77 -5.61 4.41 1.80
CA ASN A 77 -6.49 3.77 2.77
C ASN A 77 -5.70 3.25 3.97
N TYR A 78 -4.57 2.58 3.72
CA TYR A 78 -3.73 2.07 4.80
C TYR A 78 -3.13 3.20 5.65
N ALA A 79 -2.77 4.34 5.04
CA ALA A 79 -2.29 5.52 5.75
C ALA A 79 -3.33 6.06 6.73
N LYS A 80 -4.59 6.10 6.28
CA LYS A 80 -5.73 6.47 7.12
C LYS A 80 -5.94 5.48 8.26
N ASP A 81 -5.86 4.18 8.00
CA ASP A 81 -6.01 3.14 9.03
C ASP A 81 -4.91 3.23 10.10
N LEU A 82 -3.69 3.59 9.69
CA LEU A 82 -2.57 3.89 10.58
C LEU A 82 -2.65 5.28 11.25
N LYS A 83 -3.70 6.07 10.96
CA LYS A 83 -3.89 7.44 11.46
C LYS A 83 -2.68 8.34 11.18
N LYS A 84 -2.08 8.20 10.00
CA LYS A 84 -0.95 9.02 9.59
C LYS A 84 -1.35 10.47 9.42
N GLU A 85 -0.39 11.36 9.58
CA GLU A 85 -0.57 12.77 9.27
C GLU A 85 -0.52 12.96 7.75
N ILE A 86 -1.69 13.23 7.13
CA ILE A 86 -1.83 13.25 5.67
C ILE A 86 -1.88 14.69 5.15
N PHE A 87 -1.07 14.98 4.13
CA PHE A 87 -1.20 16.18 3.30
C PHE A 87 -1.59 15.77 1.89
N ALA A 88 -2.50 16.50 1.26
CA ALA A 88 -2.88 16.29 -0.13
C ALA A 88 -2.49 17.50 -0.96
N LEU A 89 -1.77 17.26 -2.05
CA LEU A 89 -1.34 18.26 -3.01
C LEU A 89 -2.08 18.00 -4.32
N ASN A 90 -2.95 18.90 -4.70
CA ASN A 90 -3.70 18.78 -5.93
C ASN A 90 -2.82 19.21 -7.10
N THR A 91 -2.43 18.25 -7.95
CA THR A 91 -1.54 18.53 -9.09
C THR A 91 -2.27 19.17 -10.27
N LYS A 92 -3.62 19.19 -10.24
CA LYS A 92 -4.45 19.75 -11.32
C LYS A 92 -5.58 20.59 -10.75
N LEU A 93 -5.63 21.86 -11.16
CA LEU A 93 -6.62 22.87 -10.78
C LEU A 93 -8.09 22.40 -10.90
N SER A 94 -8.41 21.61 -11.93
CA SER A 94 -9.78 21.16 -12.19
C SER A 94 -10.16 19.88 -11.48
N PHE A 95 -9.21 19.20 -10.83
CA PHE A 95 -9.50 17.96 -10.13
C PHE A 95 -10.01 18.26 -8.73
N ARG A 96 -11.13 17.65 -8.37
CA ARG A 96 -11.66 17.64 -7.01
C ARG A 96 -11.72 16.18 -6.56
N PRO A 97 -10.90 15.77 -5.58
CA PRO A 97 -10.96 14.41 -5.06
C PRO A 97 -12.37 14.06 -4.56
N PHE A 98 -12.84 12.86 -4.86
CA PHE A 98 -14.16 12.38 -4.43
C PHE A 98 -14.08 10.93 -3.94
N GLY A 99 -15.21 10.41 -3.45
CA GLY A 99 -15.30 9.05 -2.92
C GLY A 99 -14.32 8.82 -1.76
N ALA A 100 -13.62 7.68 -1.77
CA ALA A 100 -12.69 7.30 -0.71
C ALA A 100 -11.54 8.31 -0.55
N LEU A 101 -10.92 8.76 -1.65
CA LEU A 101 -9.83 9.74 -1.60
C LEU A 101 -10.31 11.07 -1.03
N GLY A 102 -11.46 11.57 -1.51
CA GLY A 102 -12.07 12.79 -0.96
C GLY A 102 -12.35 12.69 0.54
N ALA A 103 -12.86 11.54 1.01
CA ALA A 103 -13.11 11.31 2.44
C ALA A 103 -11.82 11.24 3.27
N ILE A 104 -10.75 10.62 2.75
CA ILE A 104 -9.42 10.60 3.41
C ILE A 104 -8.90 12.02 3.57
N ILE A 105 -8.92 12.81 2.50
CA ILE A 105 -8.43 14.19 2.50
C ILE A 105 -9.26 15.09 3.42
N ALA A 106 -10.59 14.96 3.39
CA ALA A 106 -11.47 15.71 4.28
C ALA A 106 -11.22 15.37 5.77
N SER A 107 -10.93 14.10 6.08
CA SER A 107 -10.58 13.68 7.44
C SER A 107 -9.20 14.16 7.90
N ALA A 108 -8.34 14.58 6.98
CA ALA A 108 -7.01 15.12 7.27
C ALA A 108 -7.04 16.62 7.64
N ASN A 109 -8.17 17.13 8.17
CA ASN A 109 -8.34 18.49 8.68
C ASN A 109 -7.84 19.60 7.74
N GLN A 110 -8.32 19.63 6.50
CA GLN A 110 -8.10 20.70 5.50
C GLN A 110 -6.66 20.85 4.95
N LYS A 111 -5.84 19.80 4.99
CA LYS A 111 -4.51 19.79 4.35
C LYS A 111 -4.54 19.55 2.84
N LEU A 112 -5.51 20.12 2.14
CA LEU A 112 -5.54 20.14 0.68
C LEU A 112 -4.88 21.43 0.19
N ILE A 113 -3.78 21.28 -0.53
CA ILE A 113 -2.98 22.38 -1.07
C ILE A 113 -3.09 22.32 -2.59
N GLU A 114 -3.49 23.42 -3.22
CA GLU A 114 -3.58 23.51 -4.67
C GLU A 114 -2.21 23.88 -5.25
N LEU A 115 -1.64 23.03 -6.10
CA LEU A 115 -0.44 23.37 -6.85
C LEU A 115 -0.84 23.99 -8.19
N ASP A 116 -1.35 25.22 -8.14
CA ASP A 116 -1.57 26.02 -9.34
C ASP A 116 -0.29 26.78 -9.74
N ASN A 117 -0.21 27.30 -10.96
CA ASN A 117 1.02 27.97 -11.42
C ASN A 117 1.21 29.36 -10.80
N GLU A 118 0.13 30.01 -10.36
CA GLU A 118 0.17 31.41 -9.88
C GLU A 118 0.51 31.50 -8.39
N SER A 119 0.10 30.52 -7.58
CA SER A 119 0.34 30.46 -6.13
C SER A 119 1.20 29.27 -5.70
N LYS A 120 1.81 28.54 -6.64
CA LYS A 120 2.67 27.37 -6.35
C LYS A 120 3.70 27.64 -5.26
N GLU A 121 4.44 28.74 -5.38
CA GLU A 121 5.55 29.06 -4.49
C GLU A 121 5.05 29.39 -3.08
N GLU A 122 3.96 30.15 -2.97
CA GLU A 122 3.30 30.48 -1.70
C GLU A 122 2.76 29.21 -1.03
N ASN A 123 2.05 28.37 -1.78
CA ASN A 123 1.47 27.13 -1.28
C ASN A 123 2.54 26.11 -0.84
N LEU A 124 3.66 26.03 -1.57
CA LEU A 124 4.81 25.22 -1.15
C LEU A 124 5.50 25.80 0.08
N SER A 125 5.60 27.12 0.20
CA SER A 125 6.15 27.78 1.39
C SER A 125 5.29 27.52 2.62
N ASN A 126 3.96 27.57 2.47
CA ASN A 126 3.01 27.23 3.52
C ASN A 126 3.14 25.75 3.94
N LEU A 127 3.25 24.83 2.97
CA LEU A 127 3.54 23.42 3.25
C LEU A 127 4.82 23.26 4.08
N ILE A 128 5.93 23.89 3.65
CA ILE A 128 7.22 23.82 4.34
C ILE A 128 7.10 24.36 5.78
N SER A 129 6.39 25.48 5.98
CA SER A 129 6.15 26.02 7.31
C SER A 129 5.40 25.03 8.20
N CYS A 130 4.30 24.44 7.71
CA CYS A 130 3.55 23.42 8.44
C CYS A 130 4.39 22.19 8.77
N LEU A 131 5.21 21.71 7.84
CA LEU A 131 6.10 20.57 8.07
C LEU A 131 7.14 20.88 9.16
N ASN A 132 7.68 22.10 9.19
CA ASN A 132 8.60 22.54 10.24
C ASN A 132 7.95 22.62 11.63
N GLU A 133 6.70 23.10 11.70
CA GLU A 133 5.94 23.09 12.95
C GLU A 133 5.71 21.67 13.48
N ILE A 134 5.36 20.73 12.60
CA ILE A 134 5.16 19.33 13.02
C ILE A 134 6.48 18.73 13.49
N ARG A 135 7.56 18.97 12.75
CA ARG A 135 8.92 18.52 13.10
C ARG A 135 9.39 19.02 14.47
N THR A 136 8.93 20.17 14.92
CA THR A 136 9.31 20.74 16.24
C THR A 136 8.39 20.31 17.37
N LYS A 137 7.10 20.04 17.08
CA LYS A 137 6.09 19.58 18.06
C LYS A 137 6.22 18.10 18.39
N GLU A 138 6.40 17.27 17.36
CA GLU A 138 6.70 15.87 17.56
C GLU A 138 8.14 15.79 18.03
N GLY A 139 8.37 15.55 19.32
CA GLY A 139 9.69 15.17 19.81
C GLY A 139 10.13 13.97 18.99
N ILE A 140 10.95 14.22 17.97
CA ILE A 140 11.13 13.29 16.87
C ILE A 140 11.76 12.05 17.50
N GLU A 141 11.09 10.91 17.46
CA GLU A 141 11.67 9.58 17.70
C GLU A 141 11.44 8.76 16.43
N GLY A 142 12.07 9.17 15.34
CA GLY A 142 11.98 8.48 14.06
C GLY A 142 13.22 7.65 13.79
N GLU A 143 13.03 6.39 13.38
CA GLU A 143 14.10 5.58 12.81
C GLU A 143 14.28 5.91 11.33
N GLN A 144 15.52 5.90 10.84
CA GLN A 144 15.76 5.97 9.39
C GLN A 144 15.09 4.78 8.71
N ILE A 145 14.40 5.05 7.59
CA ILE A 145 13.89 3.96 6.77
C ILE A 145 15.08 3.37 6.02
N ILE A 146 15.62 2.30 6.57
CA ILE A 146 16.55 1.40 5.89
C ILE A 146 15.66 0.32 5.27
N PRO A 147 15.44 0.34 3.93
CA PRO A 147 14.72 -0.76 3.29
C PRO A 147 15.49 -2.04 3.61
N LYS A 148 14.87 -2.99 4.33
CA LYS A 148 15.50 -4.29 4.60
C LYS A 148 15.75 -4.94 3.24
N THR A 149 17.02 -4.98 2.83
CA THR A 149 17.43 -5.32 1.45
C THR A 149 17.29 -6.80 1.11
N ILE A 150 16.82 -7.66 2.01
CA ILE A 150 16.86 -9.10 1.78
C ILE A 150 15.58 -9.72 2.33
N LEU A 151 14.52 -9.68 1.53
CA LEU A 151 13.57 -10.78 1.57
C LEU A 151 14.32 -12.03 1.12
N PRO A 152 14.12 -13.21 1.77
CA PRO A 152 14.65 -14.45 1.22
C PRO A 152 14.16 -14.59 -0.22
N VAL A 153 15.08 -14.86 -1.15
CA VAL A 153 14.71 -15.13 -2.55
C VAL A 153 13.90 -16.42 -2.56
N VAL A 154 12.59 -16.29 -2.80
CA VAL A 154 11.70 -17.45 -2.91
C VAL A 154 11.61 -17.83 -4.38
N ASN A 155 12.20 -18.97 -4.72
CA ASN A 155 12.05 -19.57 -6.04
C ASN A 155 10.70 -20.28 -6.13
N LEU A 156 9.69 -19.56 -6.60
CA LEU A 156 8.37 -20.13 -6.89
C LEU A 156 8.44 -20.98 -8.16
N SER A 157 7.93 -22.19 -8.07
CA SER A 157 7.74 -23.16 -9.14
C SER A 157 6.28 -23.10 -9.61
N PHE A 158 6.03 -23.40 -10.88
CA PHE A 158 4.73 -23.22 -11.51
C PHE A 158 4.28 -24.51 -12.18
N THR A 159 2.97 -24.70 -12.31
CA THR A 159 2.40 -25.69 -13.22
C THR A 159 1.66 -24.97 -14.34
N ASP A 160 1.57 -25.59 -15.52
CA ASP A 160 0.89 -25.01 -16.69
C ASP A 160 -0.64 -25.17 -16.64
N LYS A 161 -1.20 -25.49 -15.47
CA LYS A 161 -2.64 -25.64 -15.29
C LYS A 161 -3.31 -24.27 -15.17
N LEU A 162 -4.41 -24.08 -15.90
CA LEU A 162 -5.22 -22.87 -15.88
C LEU A 162 -6.34 -23.02 -14.84
N PHE A 163 -6.48 -22.02 -13.96
CA PHE A 163 -7.56 -21.93 -12.96
C PHE A 163 -8.21 -20.55 -13.01
N ASP A 164 -9.51 -20.45 -12.74
CA ASP A 164 -10.17 -19.17 -12.55
C ASP A 164 -9.77 -18.56 -11.20
N VAL A 165 -9.73 -19.40 -10.17
CA VAL A 165 -9.51 -19.00 -8.77
C VAL A 165 -8.45 -19.88 -8.13
N ILE A 166 -7.46 -19.26 -7.49
CA ILE A 166 -6.56 -19.94 -6.56
C ILE A 166 -6.91 -19.51 -5.15
N VAL A 167 -7.13 -20.47 -4.26
CA VAL A 167 -7.33 -20.22 -2.82
C VAL A 167 -6.01 -20.51 -2.11
N SER A 168 -5.28 -19.46 -1.79
CA SER A 168 -4.00 -19.51 -1.12
C SER A 168 -4.19 -19.50 0.39
N TYR A 169 -3.60 -20.49 1.08
CA TYR A 169 -3.74 -20.64 2.53
C TYR A 169 -2.49 -21.17 3.22
N HIS A 170 -2.42 -20.97 4.53
CA HIS A 170 -1.44 -21.59 5.41
C HIS A 170 -2.04 -22.89 5.98
N PRO A 171 -1.31 -24.01 6.10
CA PRO A 171 -1.86 -25.31 6.56
C PRO A 171 -2.65 -25.25 7.88
N SER A 172 -2.29 -24.34 8.78
CA SER A 172 -3.06 -24.12 10.03
C SER A 172 -4.51 -23.66 9.80
N GLN A 173 -4.84 -23.18 8.60
CA GLN A 173 -6.17 -22.72 8.19
C GLN A 173 -6.94 -23.73 7.34
N LYS A 174 -6.48 -24.99 7.25
CA LYS A 174 -7.11 -26.00 6.39
C LYS A 174 -8.62 -26.13 6.58
N GLN A 175 -9.09 -26.16 7.83
CA GLN A 175 -10.53 -26.24 8.15
C GLN A 175 -11.32 -25.03 7.61
N ASN A 176 -10.75 -23.83 7.69
CA ASN A 176 -11.42 -22.62 7.19
C ASN A 176 -11.42 -22.56 5.66
N VAL A 177 -10.42 -23.17 5.02
CA VAL A 177 -10.32 -23.27 3.56
C VAL A 177 -11.36 -24.22 2.99
N GLU A 178 -11.69 -25.29 3.73
CA GLU A 178 -12.77 -26.21 3.37
C GLU A 178 -14.12 -25.49 3.27
N LEU A 179 -14.39 -24.48 4.11
CA LEU A 179 -15.59 -23.63 4.00
C LEU A 179 -15.60 -22.77 2.73
N VAL A 180 -14.44 -22.21 2.36
CA VAL A 180 -14.30 -21.46 1.10
C VAL A 180 -14.49 -22.39 -0.09
N GLU A 181 -13.94 -23.61 -0.01
CA GLU A 181 -14.10 -24.64 -1.01
C GLU A 181 -15.57 -25.01 -1.20
N GLU A 182 -16.32 -25.27 -0.14
CA GLU A 182 -17.76 -25.56 -0.23
C GLU A 182 -18.53 -24.45 -0.95
N GLY A 183 -18.20 -23.18 -0.65
CA GLY A 183 -18.76 -22.03 -1.36
C GLY A 183 -18.43 -22.03 -2.86
N LEU A 184 -17.19 -22.34 -3.21
CA LEU A 184 -16.71 -22.38 -4.61
C LEU A 184 -17.19 -23.62 -5.38
N ARG A 185 -17.39 -24.77 -4.73
CA ARG A 185 -17.94 -25.99 -5.37
C ARG A 185 -19.34 -25.76 -5.92
N ASN A 186 -20.11 -24.86 -5.30
CA ASN A 186 -21.43 -24.47 -5.77
C ASN A 186 -21.39 -23.41 -6.90
N SER A 187 -20.19 -23.03 -7.35
CA SER A 187 -19.97 -22.08 -8.44
C SER A 187 -19.47 -22.77 -9.71
N PHE A 188 -19.48 -22.05 -10.84
CA PHE A 188 -18.96 -22.54 -12.12
C PHE A 188 -17.45 -22.29 -12.30
N PHE A 189 -16.75 -21.81 -11.28
CA PHE A 189 -15.33 -21.48 -11.38
C PHE A 189 -14.47 -22.74 -11.28
N ASN A 190 -13.47 -22.85 -12.16
CA ASN A 190 -12.39 -23.81 -11.97
C ASN A 190 -11.43 -23.26 -10.90
N PHE A 191 -11.26 -23.99 -9.79
CA PHE A 191 -10.43 -23.52 -8.68
C PHE A 191 -9.52 -24.59 -8.10
N GLU A 192 -8.46 -24.15 -7.43
CA GLU A 192 -7.54 -25.00 -6.68
C GLU A 192 -7.24 -24.41 -5.30
N LEU A 193 -7.12 -25.28 -4.31
CA LEU A 193 -6.65 -24.94 -2.96
C LEU A 193 -5.14 -25.14 -2.88
N GLU A 194 -4.38 -24.08 -2.62
CA GLU A 194 -2.92 -24.10 -2.56
C GLU A 194 -2.40 -23.87 -1.13
N ASP A 195 -1.75 -24.90 -0.59
CA ASP A 195 -0.86 -24.74 0.55
C ASP A 195 0.31 -23.86 0.14
N SER A 196 0.22 -22.59 0.52
CA SER A 196 1.12 -21.53 0.09
C SER A 196 2.39 -21.44 0.93
N THR A 197 2.60 -22.41 1.84
CA THR A 197 3.90 -22.64 2.47
C THR A 197 4.83 -23.48 1.59
N LYS A 198 4.29 -24.05 0.51
CA LYS A 198 5.08 -24.74 -0.51
C LYS A 198 5.53 -23.74 -1.57
N SER A 199 6.71 -23.95 -2.14
CA SER A 199 7.24 -23.11 -3.22
C SER A 199 6.55 -23.34 -4.58
N ILE A 200 5.41 -24.03 -4.66
CA ILE A 200 4.69 -24.31 -5.91
C ILE A 200 3.40 -23.49 -5.89
N THR A 201 3.14 -22.71 -6.94
CA THR A 201 1.91 -21.92 -7.07
C THR A 201 1.48 -21.73 -8.52
N ASN A 202 0.17 -21.67 -8.76
CA ASN A 202 -0.46 -21.40 -10.05
C ASN A 202 -1.00 -19.96 -10.15
N VAL A 203 -0.53 -19.04 -9.30
CA VAL A 203 -0.90 -17.61 -9.37
C VAL A 203 -0.65 -16.98 -10.75
N LYS A 204 0.35 -17.45 -11.51
CA LYS A 204 0.61 -16.95 -12.87
C LYS A 204 -0.57 -17.19 -13.81
N THR A 205 -1.16 -18.36 -13.70
CA THR A 205 -2.21 -18.84 -14.60
C THR A 205 -3.61 -18.54 -14.08
N CYS A 206 -3.75 -18.05 -12.84
CA CYS A 206 -5.05 -17.72 -12.27
C CYS A 206 -5.61 -16.35 -12.69
N ARG A 207 -6.92 -16.16 -12.62
CA ARG A 207 -7.54 -14.84 -12.77
C ARG A 207 -7.66 -14.12 -11.42
N THR A 208 -8.06 -14.85 -10.39
CA THR A 208 -8.30 -14.32 -9.05
C THR A 208 -7.50 -15.12 -8.02
N LEU A 209 -6.90 -14.44 -7.06
CA LEU A 209 -6.28 -15.02 -5.88
C LEU A 209 -7.15 -14.72 -4.66
N ILE A 210 -7.69 -15.75 -4.02
CA ILE A 210 -8.30 -15.66 -2.70
C ILE A 210 -7.20 -15.94 -1.68
N ILE A 211 -7.00 -15.06 -0.70
CA ILE A 211 -6.06 -15.29 0.39
C ILE A 211 -6.83 -15.56 1.68
N VAL A 212 -6.61 -16.71 2.29
CA VAL A 212 -7.20 -17.08 3.58
C VAL A 212 -6.29 -16.57 4.68
N MET A 213 -6.68 -15.43 5.26
CA MET A 213 -5.83 -14.64 6.12
C MET A 213 -5.77 -15.18 7.55
N SER A 214 -4.57 -15.18 8.12
CA SER A 214 -4.28 -15.53 9.51
C SER A 214 -2.92 -14.97 9.92
N ASP A 215 -2.60 -14.99 11.21
CA ASP A 215 -1.27 -14.60 11.69
C ASP A 215 -0.17 -15.47 11.07
N ASP A 216 -0.37 -16.80 10.97
CA ASP A 216 0.61 -17.71 10.37
C ASP A 216 0.85 -17.40 8.88
N TYR A 217 -0.21 -17.05 8.15
CA TYR A 217 -0.11 -16.65 6.75
C TYR A 217 0.66 -15.33 6.61
N GLU A 218 0.43 -14.37 7.53
CA GLU A 218 1.14 -13.08 7.54
C GLU A 218 2.64 -13.23 7.83
N GLN A 219 3.01 -14.13 8.74
CA GLN A 219 4.41 -14.34 9.13
C GLN A 219 5.19 -15.21 8.13
N ASN A 220 4.51 -15.97 7.26
CA ASN A 220 5.17 -16.86 6.32
C ASN A 220 5.70 -16.13 5.07
N TYR A 221 7.00 -16.25 4.80
CA TYR A 221 7.67 -15.56 3.70
C TYR A 221 7.30 -16.09 2.30
N ILE A 222 6.91 -17.37 2.19
CA ILE A 222 6.46 -17.97 0.93
C ILE A 222 5.06 -17.46 0.60
N CYS A 223 4.13 -17.47 1.57
CA CYS A 223 2.80 -16.88 1.41
C CYS A 223 2.89 -15.42 0.94
N LYS A 224 3.72 -14.62 1.60
CA LYS A 224 4.01 -13.24 1.19
C LYS A 224 4.54 -13.14 -0.25
N SER A 225 5.41 -14.06 -0.66
CA SER A 225 5.98 -14.07 -2.02
C SER A 225 4.94 -14.43 -3.08
N VAL A 226 4.01 -15.33 -2.77
CA VAL A 226 2.84 -15.63 -3.62
C VAL A 226 1.99 -14.38 -3.82
N VAL A 227 1.72 -13.62 -2.76
CA VAL A 227 0.95 -12.37 -2.86
C VAL A 227 1.71 -11.27 -3.61
N ASN A 228 3.01 -11.11 -3.37
CA ASN A 228 3.86 -10.19 -4.14
C ASN A 228 3.80 -10.50 -5.64
N LEU A 229 3.87 -11.79 -6.01
CA LEU A 229 3.75 -12.22 -7.41
C LEU A 229 2.37 -11.92 -7.98
N ALA A 230 1.29 -12.19 -7.23
CA ALA A 230 -0.07 -11.88 -7.67
C ALA A 230 -0.23 -10.39 -7.96
N ARG A 231 0.33 -9.53 -7.12
CA ARG A 231 0.30 -8.08 -7.32
C ARG A 231 1.11 -7.63 -8.51
N SER A 232 2.33 -8.14 -8.69
CA SER A 232 3.17 -7.76 -9.84
C SER A 232 2.52 -8.15 -11.16
N LEU A 233 1.72 -9.23 -11.16
CA LEU A 233 0.90 -9.67 -12.29
C LEU A 233 -0.49 -9.03 -12.34
N ARG A 234 -0.77 -8.03 -11.48
CA ARG A 234 -2.05 -7.30 -11.41
C ARG A 234 -3.26 -8.23 -11.27
N LYS A 235 -3.11 -9.35 -10.55
CA LYS A 235 -4.21 -10.28 -10.27
C LYS A 235 -5.20 -9.66 -9.29
N ARG A 236 -6.48 -10.00 -9.44
CA ARG A 236 -7.50 -9.63 -8.45
C ARG A 236 -7.24 -10.41 -7.16
N ILE A 237 -7.06 -9.71 -6.05
CA ILE A 237 -6.85 -10.33 -4.73
C ILE A 237 -8.08 -10.13 -3.86
N ILE A 238 -8.65 -11.22 -3.36
CA ILE A 238 -9.80 -11.23 -2.45
C ILE A 238 -9.34 -11.74 -1.09
N PRO A 239 -9.26 -10.87 -0.07
CA PRO A 239 -8.95 -11.30 1.28
C PRO A 239 -10.15 -11.95 1.97
N VAL A 240 -9.92 -13.09 2.63
CA VAL A 240 -10.91 -13.77 3.48
C VAL A 240 -10.37 -13.83 4.90
N ALA A 241 -11.01 -13.10 5.82
CA ALA A 241 -10.70 -13.16 7.23
C ALA A 241 -11.48 -14.31 7.88
N VAL A 242 -10.77 -15.25 8.50
CA VAL A 242 -11.36 -16.44 9.12
C VAL A 242 -11.79 -16.22 10.57
N ASN A 243 -11.18 -15.26 11.25
CA ASN A 243 -11.41 -14.97 12.65
C ASN A 243 -12.10 -13.60 12.80
N ARG A 244 -13.25 -13.58 13.50
CA ARG A 244 -13.91 -12.31 13.84
C ARG A 244 -12.98 -11.43 14.67
N GLY A 245 -12.84 -10.17 14.25
CA GLY A 245 -12.01 -9.19 14.95
C GLY A 245 -10.50 -9.33 14.69
N TRP A 246 -10.06 -10.31 13.90
CA TRP A 246 -8.68 -10.36 13.45
C TRP A 246 -8.36 -9.16 12.58
N LYS A 247 -7.19 -8.57 12.82
CA LYS A 247 -6.63 -7.47 12.04
C LYS A 247 -5.19 -7.79 11.74
N SER A 248 -4.82 -7.66 10.47
CA SER A 248 -3.42 -7.73 10.08
C SER A 248 -2.61 -6.67 10.81
N LYS A 249 -1.38 -7.02 11.19
CA LYS A 249 -0.44 -6.13 11.86
C LYS A 249 0.61 -5.57 10.89
N SER A 250 0.65 -6.04 9.63
CA SER A 250 1.73 -5.79 8.70
C SER A 250 1.24 -5.70 7.24
N TRP A 251 1.87 -6.43 6.32
CA TRP A 251 1.72 -6.29 4.88
C TRP A 251 0.36 -6.76 4.36
N LEU A 252 -0.32 -7.69 5.05
CA LEU A 252 -1.69 -8.05 4.68
C LEU A 252 -2.64 -6.87 4.84
N GLY A 253 -2.40 -6.00 5.83
CA GLY A 253 -3.21 -4.83 6.14
C GLY A 253 -3.24 -3.89 4.94
N LEU A 254 -2.07 -3.62 4.34
CA LEU A 254 -1.96 -2.86 3.11
C LEU A 254 -2.74 -3.52 1.95
N VAL A 255 -2.60 -4.83 1.76
CA VAL A 255 -3.29 -5.56 0.68
C VAL A 255 -4.82 -5.54 0.85
N THR A 256 -5.31 -5.51 2.10
CA THR A 256 -6.74 -5.46 2.42
C THR A 256 -7.31 -4.05 2.54
N SER A 257 -6.46 -3.02 2.61
CA SER A 257 -6.88 -1.65 2.88
C SER A 257 -7.80 -1.14 1.78
N GLY A 258 -9.00 -0.71 2.17
CA GLY A 258 -10.01 -0.24 1.22
C GLY A 258 -10.76 -1.35 0.46
N LYS A 259 -10.46 -2.62 0.74
CA LYS A 259 -11.19 -3.78 0.18
C LYS A 259 -12.23 -4.24 1.18
N LEU A 260 -13.42 -3.63 1.11
CA LEU A 260 -14.60 -4.13 1.81
C LEU A 260 -15.22 -5.23 0.93
N TYR A 261 -15.13 -6.48 1.39
CA TYR A 261 -15.87 -7.61 0.83
C TYR A 261 -16.66 -8.29 1.96
#